data_AF-A0A357VAG6-F1
#
_entry.id   AF-A0A357VAG6-F1
#
_cell.length_a   1.000
_cell.length_b   1.000
_cell.length_c   1.000
_cell.angle_alpha   90.00
_cell.angle_beta   90.00
_cell.angle_gamma   90.00
#
_symmetry.space_group_name_H-M   'P 1'
#
loop_
_entity.id
_entity.type
_entity.pdbx_description
1 polymer ?
#
loop_
_entity_poly.entity_id
_entity_poly.type
_entity_poly.pdbx_seq_one_letter_code
_entity_poly.pdbx_strand_id
1 'polypeptide(L)'
;AKAFMRAYKKTRIYMNETPALEIAKAESSYFPEIDEDVLADCIATYQKLGCWTPHVEIIKEAYAVTQDVFEHFGTLKERYPYEAVCCLPPETD
;
A
#
# COMPACT_ATOMS: atom_id res chain seq x y z
N ALA A 1 17.78 -2.27 1.73
CA ALA A 1 16.47 -2.58 2.36
C ALA A 1 16.07 -1.56 3.45
N LYS A 2 16.84 -1.40 4.54
CA LYS A 2 16.47 -0.51 5.68
C LYS A 2 16.11 0.93 5.28
N ALA A 3 16.95 1.59 4.47
CA ALA A 3 16.70 2.98 4.06
C ALA A 3 15.40 3.14 3.26
N PHE A 4 15.14 2.23 2.32
CA PHE A 4 13.88 2.18 1.56
C PHE A 4 12.69 1.99 2.48
N MET A 5 12.74 1.00 3.38
CA MET A 5 11.63 0.71 4.28
C MET A 5 11.34 1.85 5.26
N ARG A 6 12.38 2.56 5.72
CA ARG A 6 12.20 3.78 6.53
C ARG A 6 11.47 4.87 5.74
N ALA A 7 11.85 5.10 4.48
CA ALA A 7 11.16 6.06 3.62
C ALA A 7 9.71 5.62 3.37
N TYR A 8 9.50 4.37 2.98
CA TYR A 8 8.17 3.82 2.69
C TYR A 8 7.22 3.88 3.88
N LYS A 9 7.68 3.56 5.10
CA LYS A 9 6.89 3.71 6.33
C LYS A 9 6.48 5.17 6.58
N LYS A 10 7.41 6.12 6.40
CA LYS A 10 7.10 7.55 6.51
C LYS A 10 6.08 7.99 5.45
N THR A 11 6.22 7.49 4.22
CA THR A 11 5.27 7.79 3.14
C THR A 11 3.88 7.25 3.44
N ARG A 12 3.72 6.04 3.99
CA ARG A 12 2.38 5.55 4.38
C ARG A 12 1.70 6.47 5.40
N ILE A 13 2.44 6.99 6.36
CA ILE A 13 1.91 7.96 7.33
C ILE A 13 1.51 9.26 6.62
N TYR A 14 2.42 9.81 5.80
CA TYR A 14 2.17 10.99 4.96
C TYR A 14 0.88 10.84 4.12
N MET A 15 0.68 9.70 3.46
CA MET A 15 -0.51 9.46 2.63
C MET A 15 -1.83 9.50 3.41
N ASN A 16 -1.83 9.21 4.71
CA ASN A 16 -3.04 9.26 5.54
C ASN A 16 -3.26 10.62 6.19
N GLU A 17 -2.19 11.29 6.61
CA GLU A 17 -2.28 12.48 7.46
C GLU A 17 -2.24 13.79 6.67
N THR A 18 -1.68 13.77 5.45
CA THR A 18 -1.56 14.96 4.60
C THR A 18 -2.85 15.20 3.81
N PRO A 19 -3.31 16.46 3.68
CA PRO A 19 -4.45 16.79 2.83
C PRO A 19 -4.25 16.31 1.39
N ALA A 20 -5.29 15.70 0.80
CA ALA A 20 -5.22 15.12 -0.55
C ALA A 20 -4.71 16.10 -1.63
N LEU A 21 -5.08 17.38 -1.54
CA LEU A 21 -4.61 18.42 -2.46
C LEU A 21 -3.10 18.68 -2.35
N GLU A 22 -2.52 18.60 -1.15
CA GLU A 22 -1.07 18.76 -0.97
C GLU A 22 -0.31 17.57 -1.54
N ILE A 23 -0.87 16.36 -1.42
CA ILE A 23 -0.32 15.15 -2.04
C ILE A 23 -0.42 15.25 -3.57
N ALA A 24 -1.57 15.66 -4.10
CA ALA A 24 -1.77 15.85 -5.54
C ALA A 24 -0.76 16.83 -6.15
N LYS A 25 -0.52 17.95 -5.47
CA LYS A 25 0.53 18.93 -5.84
C LYS A 25 1.91 18.29 -5.90
N ALA A 26 2.28 17.52 -4.87
CA ALA A 26 3.58 16.87 -4.77
C ALA A 26 3.79 15.82 -5.88
N GLU A 27 2.73 15.14 -6.30
CA GLU A 27 2.79 14.07 -7.30
C GLU A 27 2.46 14.53 -8.73
N SER A 28 1.95 15.76 -8.91
CA SER A 28 1.46 16.31 -10.20
C SER A 28 2.40 16.10 -11.38
N SER A 29 3.71 16.26 -11.18
CA SER A 29 4.73 16.04 -12.22
C SER A 29 4.81 14.60 -12.73
N TYR A 30 4.33 13.61 -11.97
CA TYR A 30 4.22 12.21 -12.38
C TYR A 30 2.92 11.93 -13.15
N PHE A 31 1.95 12.84 -13.10
CA PHE A 31 0.64 12.73 -13.74
C PHE A 31 0.33 13.92 -14.65
N PRO A 32 1.15 14.19 -15.69
CA PRO A 32 1.05 15.41 -16.50
C PRO A 32 -0.25 15.55 -17.30
N GLU A 33 -1.00 14.46 -17.48
CA GLU A 33 -2.27 14.43 -18.22
C GLU A 33 -3.50 14.41 -17.30
N ILE A 34 -3.29 14.51 -15.99
CA ILE A 34 -4.36 14.49 -14.98
C ILE A 34 -4.45 15.88 -14.35
N ASP A 35 -5.66 16.42 -14.32
CA ASP A 35 -5.93 17.67 -13.60
C ASP A 35 -5.67 17.49 -12.09
N GLU A 36 -5.04 18.48 -11.46
CA GLU A 36 -4.66 18.41 -10.04
C GLU A 36 -5.87 18.17 -9.13
N ASP A 37 -7.02 18.80 -9.42
CA ASP A 37 -8.22 18.65 -8.61
C ASP A 37 -8.79 17.22 -8.77
N VAL A 38 -8.71 16.65 -9.96
CA VAL A 38 -9.11 15.24 -10.21
C VAL A 38 -8.18 14.27 -9.48
N LEU A 39 -6.87 14.55 -9.45
CA LEU A 39 -5.91 13.75 -8.69
C LEU A 39 -6.17 13.85 -7.18
N ALA A 40 -6.46 15.05 -6.67
CA ALA A 40 -6.81 15.27 -5.27
C ALA A 40 -8.09 14.51 -4.87
N ASP A 41 -9.13 14.53 -5.70
CA ASP A 41 -10.38 13.79 -5.46
C ASP A 41 -10.15 12.28 -5.42
N CYS A 42 -9.29 11.76 -6.31
CA CYS A 42 -8.87 10.37 -6.31
C CYS A 42 -8.16 10.01 -4.99
N ILE A 43 -7.15 10.78 -4.59
CA ILE A 43 -6.40 10.57 -3.34
C ILE A 43 -7.33 10.61 -2.13
N ALA A 44 -8.22 11.61 -2.04
CA ALA A 44 -9.19 11.73 -0.96
C ALA A 44 -10.14 10.52 -0.87
N THR A 45 -10.48 9.93 -2.02
CA THR A 45 -11.29 8.71 -2.07
C THR A 45 -10.53 7.53 -1.47
N TYR A 46 -9.27 7.33 -1.83
CA TYR A 46 -8.44 6.25 -1.27
C TYR A 46 -8.14 6.43 0.24
N GLN A 47 -7.97 7.67 0.70
CA GLN A 47 -7.86 7.97 2.13
C GLN A 47 -9.11 7.51 2.88
N LYS A 48 -10.31 7.82 2.37
CA LYS A 48 -11.59 7.41 2.99
C LYS A 48 -11.83 5.90 2.95
N LEU A 49 -11.35 5.22 1.91
CA LEU A 49 -11.43 3.76 1.81
C LEU A 49 -10.54 3.05 2.85
N GLY A 50 -9.54 3.73 3.41
CA GLY A 50 -8.63 3.15 4.40
C GLY A 50 -7.64 2.15 3.80
N CYS A 51 -7.32 2.27 2.50
CA CYS A 51 -6.45 1.33 1.80
C CYS A 51 -4.97 1.40 2.22
N TRP A 52 -4.55 2.46 2.93
CA TRP A 52 -3.15 2.74 3.22
C TRP A 52 -2.84 2.62 4.71
N THR A 53 -3.01 1.45 5.32
CA THR A 53 -2.70 1.28 6.74
C THR A 53 -1.22 1.65 7.07
N PRO A 54 -0.91 2.19 8.26
CA PRO A 54 0.47 2.61 8.60
C PRO A 54 1.47 1.46 8.77
N HIS A 55 0.97 0.24 9.08
CA HIS A 55 1.79 -0.95 9.19
C HIS A 55 2.27 -1.40 7.80
N VAL A 56 3.45 -2.01 7.72
CA VAL A 56 4.11 -2.28 6.43
C VAL A 56 4.34 -3.76 6.18
N GLU A 57 4.22 -4.57 7.23
CA GLU A 57 4.24 -6.02 7.16
C GLU A 57 2.99 -6.55 6.46
N ILE A 58 3.20 -7.61 5.67
CA ILE A 58 2.12 -8.47 5.21
C ILE A 58 1.81 -9.41 6.38
N ILE A 59 0.70 -9.21 7.08
CA ILE A 59 0.34 -10.06 8.22
C ILE A 59 -0.07 -11.46 7.74
N LYS A 60 0.19 -12.50 8.54
CA LYS A 60 -0.05 -13.91 8.17
C LYS A 60 -1.52 -14.18 7.86
N GLU A 61 -2.41 -13.51 8.57
CA GLU A 61 -3.85 -13.61 8.43
C GLU A 61 -4.31 -13.07 7.07
N ALA A 62 -3.83 -11.89 6.67
CA ALA A 62 -4.14 -11.30 5.37
C ALA A 62 -3.57 -12.13 4.20
N TYR A 63 -2.38 -12.71 4.39
CA TYR A 63 -1.82 -13.65 3.43
C TYR A 63 -2.67 -14.93 3.30
N ALA A 64 -3.16 -15.48 4.42
CA ALA A 64 -4.06 -16.63 4.41
C ALA A 64 -5.36 -16.34 3.64
N VAL A 65 -5.99 -15.18 3.90
CA VAL A 65 -7.19 -14.73 3.16
C VAL A 65 -6.90 -14.60 1.66
N THR A 66 -5.72 -14.09 1.30
CA THR A 66 -5.31 -13.99 -0.11
C THR A 66 -5.26 -15.37 -0.78
N GLN A 67 -4.75 -16.39 -0.08
CA GLN A 67 -4.76 -17.76 -0.59
C GLN A 67 -6.19 -18.33 -0.71
N ASP A 68 -7.07 -18.05 0.27
CA ASP A 68 -8.47 -18.47 0.22
C ASP A 68 -9.18 -17.92 -1.04
N VAL A 69 -8.93 -16.65 -1.38
CA VAL A 69 -9.46 -16.02 -2.59
C VAL A 69 -8.95 -16.74 -3.85
N PHE A 70 -7.64 -16.93 -3.98
CA PHE A 70 -7.09 -17.58 -5.19
C PHE A 70 -7.49 -19.06 -5.33
N GLU A 71 -7.65 -19.76 -4.21
CA GLU A 71 -8.16 -21.13 -4.16
C GLU A 71 -9.63 -21.19 -4.58
N HIS A 72 -10.47 -20.27 -4.07
CA HIS A 72 -11.89 -20.18 -4.43
C HIS A 72 -12.09 -19.99 -5.94
N PHE A 73 -11.26 -19.16 -6.59
CA PHE A 73 -11.29 -18.95 -8.04
C PHE A 73 -10.57 -20.04 -8.86
N GLY A 74 -10.01 -21.07 -8.21
CA GLY A 74 -9.32 -22.17 -8.90
C GLY A 74 -8.00 -21.77 -9.57
N THR A 75 -7.44 -20.62 -9.19
CA THR A 75 -6.19 -20.08 -9.75
C THR A 75 -4.95 -20.44 -8.93
N LEU A 76 -5.14 -20.91 -7.70
CA LEU A 76 -4.06 -21.36 -6.84
C LEU A 76 -3.72 -22.84 -7.12
N LYS A 77 -2.46 -23.12 -7.49
CA LYS A 77 -2.00 -24.50 -7.74
C LYS A 77 -1.93 -25.32 -6.45
N GLU A 78 -1.38 -24.71 -5.41
CA GLU A 78 -1.22 -25.25 -4.07
C GLU A 78 -1.09 -24.10 -3.08
N ARG A 79 -1.33 -24.36 -1.80
CA ARG A 79 -1.07 -23.36 -0.76
C ARG A 79 0.43 -23.22 -0.50
N TYR A 80 0.92 -21.99 -0.59
CA TYR A 80 2.33 -21.67 -0.34
C TYR A 80 2.52 -21.22 1.11
N PRO A 81 3.54 -21.73 1.83
CA PRO A 81 3.84 -21.27 3.18
C PRO A 81 4.23 -19.79 3.16
N TYR A 82 3.84 -19.05 4.20
CA TYR A 82 4.06 -17.61 4.31
C TYR A 82 5.53 -17.26 4.12
N GLU A 83 6.43 -18.01 4.76
CA GLU A 83 7.87 -17.78 4.77
C GLU A 83 8.55 -18.00 3.40
N ALA A 84 7.86 -18.65 2.44
CA ALA A 84 8.37 -18.80 1.07
C ALA A 84 8.06 -17.59 0.17
N VAL A 85 7.10 -16.75 0.56
CA VAL A 85 6.58 -15.64 -0.28
C VAL A 85 6.81 -14.28 0.39
N CYS A 86 6.67 -14.22 1.71
CA CYS A 86 6.72 -13.01 2.50
C CYS A 86 7.94 -13.00 3.43
N CYS A 87 8.42 -11.79 3.73
CA CYS A 87 9.42 -11.56 4.76
C CYS A 87 8.98 -10.39 5.65
N LEU A 88 9.41 -10.42 6.91
CA LEU A 88 9.20 -9.28 7.80
C LEU A 88 10.00 -8.07 7.31
N PRO A 89 9.45 -6.85 7.45
CA PRO A 89 10.20 -5.65 7.12
C PRO A 89 11.43 -5.56 8.04
N PRO A 90 12.59 -5.11 7.52
CA PRO A 90 13.75 -4.83 8.34
C PRO A 90 13.43 -3.72 9.35
N GLU A 91 14.05 -3.76 10.53
CA GLU A 91 13.97 -2.69 11.52
C GLU A 91 14.48 -1.35 10.94
N THR A 92 13.75 -0.27 11.20
CA THR A 92 13.95 1.05 10.58
C THR A 92 14.27 2.18 11.56
N ASP A 93 14.71 1.85 12.78
CA ASP A 93 15.11 2.80 13.82
C ASP A 93 16.04 3.92 13.30
#